data_AF-A0A257UNA6-F1
#
_entry.id   AF-A0A257UNA6-F1
#
_cell.length_a   1.000
_cell.length_b   1.000
_cell.length_c   1.000
_cell.angle_alpha   90.00
_cell.angle_beta   90.00
_cell.angle_gamma   90.00
#
_symmetry.space_group_name_H-M   'P 1'
#
loop_
_entity.id
_entity.type
_entity.pdbx_description
1 polymer ?
#
loop_
_entity_poly.entity_id
_entity_poly.type
_entity_poly.pdbx_seq_one_letter_code
_entity_poly.pdbx_strand_id
1 'polypeptide(L)'
;RDKGRDIRLWPWSRMTGWRAVHAVMVAADLTGPHASPKGLRHGFGVAAVSAGIPLNLVQKWLGHAQLSTTAIYANAIGAEEQDIARRMWG
;
A
#
# COMPACT_ATOMS: atom_id res chain seq x y z
N ARG A 1 -25.08 -20.84 -6.52
CA ARG A 1 -23.71 -21.33 -6.78
C ARG A 1 -22.78 -20.67 -5.77
N ASP A 2 -22.35 -21.44 -4.78
CA ASP A 2 -21.47 -20.97 -3.72
C ASP A 2 -20.08 -20.69 -4.31
N LYS A 3 -19.68 -19.41 -4.33
CA LYS A 3 -18.50 -18.90 -5.03
C LYS A 3 -17.25 -19.02 -4.14
N GLY A 4 -16.95 -20.22 -3.64
CA GLY A 4 -15.73 -20.48 -2.87
C GLY A 4 -15.60 -19.65 -1.58
N ARG A 5 -16.71 -19.17 -0.98
CA ARG A 5 -16.65 -18.37 0.26
C ARG A 5 -16.01 -19.11 1.42
N ASP A 6 -16.09 -20.43 1.41
CA ASP A 6 -15.53 -21.29 2.45
C ASP A 6 -14.09 -21.78 2.17
N ILE A 7 -13.54 -21.49 0.98
CA ILE A 7 -12.15 -21.82 0.67
C ILE A 7 -11.27 -20.68 1.15
N ARG A 8 -10.60 -20.91 2.29
CA ARG A 8 -9.58 -19.99 2.78
C ARG A 8 -8.35 -20.12 1.88
N LEU A 9 -7.96 -19.02 1.24
CA LEU A 9 -6.71 -18.98 0.47
C LEU A 9 -5.47 -19.22 1.37
N TRP A 10 -5.59 -18.93 2.68
CA TRP A 10 -4.60 -19.34 3.67
C TRP A 10 -5.27 -19.99 4.88
N PRO A 11 -4.75 -21.11 5.39
CA PRO A 11 -5.34 -21.82 6.52
C PRO A 11 -5.06 -21.17 7.89
N TRP A 12 -4.43 -19.98 7.91
CA TRP A 12 -3.94 -19.33 9.13
C TRP A 12 -4.77 -18.12 9.57
N SER A 13 -4.63 -17.75 10.85
CA SER A 13 -5.28 -16.57 11.42
C SER A 13 -4.54 -15.27 11.09
N ARG A 14 -5.20 -14.12 11.30
CA ARG A 14 -4.59 -12.77 11.17
C ARG A 14 -3.24 -12.67 11.89
N MET A 15 -3.15 -13.17 13.12
CA MET A 15 -1.92 -13.06 13.93
C MET A 15 -0.77 -13.86 13.32
N THR A 16 -1.07 -14.98 12.67
CA THR A 16 -0.06 -15.77 11.96
C THR A 16 0.48 -15.00 10.75
N GLY A 17 -0.41 -14.35 9.99
CA GLY A 17 -0.01 -13.44 8.91
C GLY A 17 0.82 -12.25 9.41
N TRP A 18 0.44 -11.65 10.54
CA TRP A 18 1.23 -10.58 11.18
C TRP A 18 2.64 -11.05 11.52
N ARG A 19 2.78 -12.23 12.15
CA ARG A 19 4.09 -12.82 12.50
C ARG A 19 4.94 -13.11 11.26
N ALA A 20 4.32 -13.59 10.18
CA ALA A 20 5.03 -13.87 8.95
C ALA A 20 5.60 -12.60 8.29
N VAL A 21 4.82 -11.52 8.25
CA VAL A 21 5.31 -10.22 7.75
C VAL A 21 6.46 -9.71 8.61
N HIS A 22 6.34 -9.81 9.94
CA HIS A 22 7.42 -9.42 10.86
C HIS A 22 8.67 -10.27 10.68
N ALA A 23 8.54 -11.58 10.49
CA ALA A 23 9.68 -12.46 10.23
C ALA A 23 10.45 -12.06 8.96
N VAL A 24 9.73 -11.71 7.88
CA VAL A 24 10.34 -11.21 6.64
C VAL A 24 11.03 -9.87 6.86
N MET A 25 10.41 -8.95 7.60
CA MET A 25 11.01 -7.65 7.91
C MET A 25 12.29 -7.79 8.73
N VAL A 26 12.32 -8.68 9.72
CA VAL A 26 13.54 -8.99 10.50
C VAL A 26 14.62 -9.60 9.61
N ALA A 27 14.25 -10.55 8.74
CA ALA A 27 15.20 -11.15 7.80
C ALA A 27 15.78 -10.15 6.80
N ALA A 28 15.05 -9.06 6.53
CA ALA A 28 15.46 -7.94 5.68
C ALA A 28 16.16 -6.80 6.45
N ASP A 29 16.46 -7.00 7.74
CA ASP A 29 17.08 -6.00 8.64
C ASP A 29 16.30 -4.67 8.71
N LEU A 30 14.98 -4.72 8.57
CA LEU A 30 14.12 -3.54 8.68
C LEU A 30 13.77 -3.28 10.15
N THR A 31 14.12 -2.09 10.62
CA THR A 31 13.87 -1.65 12.00
C THR A 31 12.99 -0.39 12.05
N GLY A 32 12.51 -0.05 13.25
CA GLY A 32 11.73 1.17 13.48
C GLY A 32 10.20 1.00 13.36
N PRO A 33 9.44 2.09 13.55
CA PRO A 33 7.98 2.05 13.69
C PRO A 33 7.24 1.58 12.43
N HIS A 34 7.89 1.67 11.27
CA HIS A 34 7.31 1.27 9.97
C HIS A 34 7.65 -0.17 9.56
N ALA A 35 8.49 -0.89 10.32
CA ALA A 35 8.68 -2.33 10.19
C ALA A 35 7.44 -3.08 10.74
N SER A 36 6.30 -2.88 10.07
CA SER A 36 5.02 -3.47 10.42
C SER A 36 4.14 -3.67 9.18
N PRO A 37 3.13 -4.56 9.22
CA PRO A 37 2.20 -4.74 8.10
C PRO A 37 1.50 -3.44 7.67
N LYS A 38 1.24 -2.53 8.60
CA LYS A 38 0.67 -1.20 8.30
C LYS A 38 1.69 -0.34 7.53
N GLY A 39 2.95 -0.36 7.96
CA GLY A 39 4.03 0.33 7.25
C GLY A 39 4.26 -0.23 5.84
N LEU A 40 4.21 -1.56 5.67
CA LEU A 40 4.29 -2.20 4.36
C LEU A 40 3.16 -1.75 3.43
N ARG A 41 1.92 -1.73 3.93
CA ARG A 41 0.76 -1.24 3.17
C ARG A 41 0.89 0.24 2.80
N HIS A 42 1.46 1.04 3.70
CA HIS A 42 1.75 2.44 3.42
C HIS A 42 2.82 2.60 2.33
N GLY A 43 3.94 1.88 2.45
CA GLY A 43 5.01 1.89 1.44
C GLY A 43 4.52 1.46 0.06
N PHE A 44 3.64 0.46 -0.02
CA PHE A 44 2.98 0.09 -1.28
C PHE A 44 2.19 1.25 -1.91
N GLY A 45 1.41 1.97 -1.10
CA GLY A 45 0.65 3.13 -1.58
C GLY A 45 1.54 4.25 -2.09
N VAL A 46 2.61 4.59 -1.34
CA VAL A 46 3.60 5.59 -1.77
C VAL A 46 4.25 5.14 -3.09
N ALA A 47 4.79 3.92 -3.13
CA ALA A 47 5.49 3.40 -4.30
C ALA A 47 4.60 3.35 -5.56
N ALA A 48 3.32 2.97 -5.41
CA ALA A 48 2.39 2.94 -6.53
C ALA A 48 2.13 4.35 -7.09
N VAL A 49 1.89 5.33 -6.23
CA VAL A 49 1.64 6.70 -6.69
C VAL A 49 2.91 7.32 -7.28
N SER A 50 4.08 7.11 -6.66
CA SER A 50 5.38 7.54 -7.22
C SER A 50 5.74 6.85 -8.54
N ALA A 51 5.14 5.70 -8.85
CA ALA A 51 5.26 5.06 -10.16
C ALA A 51 4.25 5.59 -11.20
N GLY A 52 3.50 6.65 -10.86
CA GLY A 52 2.48 7.25 -11.73
C GLY A 52 1.18 6.45 -11.81
N ILE A 53 0.93 5.49 -10.91
CA ILE A 53 -0.32 4.73 -10.90
C ILE A 53 -1.48 5.64 -10.46
N PRO A 54 -2.58 5.72 -11.23
CA PRO A 54 -3.74 6.54 -10.89
C PRO A 54 -4.31 6.23 -9.49
N LEU A 55 -4.62 7.29 -8.73
CA LEU A 55 -5.10 7.19 -7.34
C LEU A 55 -6.36 6.34 -7.18
N ASN A 56 -7.26 6.32 -8.18
CA ASN A 56 -8.46 5.49 -8.16
C ASN A 56 -8.14 3.98 -8.20
N LEU A 57 -7.06 3.58 -8.90
CA LEU A 57 -6.59 2.19 -8.93
C LEU A 57 -5.93 1.83 -7.61
N VAL A 58 -5.07 2.70 -7.09
CA VAL A 58 -4.42 2.51 -5.78
C VAL A 58 -5.48 2.40 -4.67
N GLN A 59 -6.51 3.26 -4.69
CA GLN A 59 -7.64 3.21 -3.76
C GLN A 59 -8.35 1.85 -3.84
N LYS A 60 -8.63 1.36 -5.06
CA LYS A 60 -9.31 0.07 -5.27
C LYS A 60 -8.49 -1.10 -4.75
N TRP A 61 -7.18 -1.14 -5.00
CA TRP A 61 -6.29 -2.21 -4.51
C TRP A 61 -6.15 -2.21 -2.99
N LEU A 62 -6.07 -1.02 -2.40
CA LEU A 62 -6.02 -0.90 -0.95
C LEU A 62 -7.40 -1.18 -0.33
N GLY A 63 -8.50 -1.01 -1.06
CA GLY A 63 -9.85 -1.15 -0.51
C GLY A 63 -10.24 0.01 0.40
N HIS A 64 -9.78 1.23 0.08
CA HIS A 64 -10.18 2.43 0.82
C HIS A 64 -11.58 2.88 0.39
N ALA A 65 -12.46 3.10 1.37
CA ALA A 65 -13.82 3.58 1.13
C ALA A 65 -13.87 5.03 0.62
N GLN A 66 -12.88 5.86 1.01
CA GLN A 66 -12.80 7.27 0.63
C GLN A 66 -11.46 7.54 -0.07
N LEU A 67 -11.51 8.36 -1.13
CA LEU A 67 -10.32 8.77 -1.87
C LEU A 67 -9.38 9.64 -1.02
N SER A 68 -9.92 10.39 -0.05
CA SER A 68 -9.16 11.20 0.92
C SER A 68 -8.09 10.37 1.67
N THR A 69 -8.38 9.11 2.01
CA THR A 69 -7.42 8.19 2.65
C THR A 69 -6.25 7.82 1.73
N THR A 70 -6.47 7.86 0.42
CA THR A 70 -5.44 7.57 -0.60
C THR A 70 -4.68 8.83 -1.00
N ALA A 71 -5.31 10.00 -0.94
CA ALA A 71 -4.67 11.29 -1.21
C ALA A 71 -3.47 11.59 -0.28
N ILE A 72 -3.41 10.97 0.90
CA ILE A 72 -2.24 11.04 1.80
C ILE A 72 -0.96 10.57 1.10
N TYR A 73 -1.05 9.62 0.17
CA TYR A 73 0.11 9.18 -0.62
C TYR A 73 0.57 10.22 -1.64
N ALA A 74 -0.34 11.04 -2.18
CA ALA A 74 -0.01 12.14 -3.08
C ALA A 74 0.77 13.26 -2.36
N ASN A 75 0.58 13.43 -1.06
CA ASN A 75 1.28 14.44 -0.27
C ASN A 75 2.72 14.04 0.11
N ALA A 76 3.08 12.75 -0.05
CA ALA A 76 4.46 12.26 0.17
C ALA A 76 5.40 12.60 -1.01
N ILE A 77 4.89 13.32 -2.02
CA ILE A 77 5.47 13.44 -3.36
C ILE A 77 5.92 14.88 -3.66
N GLY A 78 6.52 15.55 -2.66
CA GLY A 78 6.94 16.96 -2.78
C GLY A 78 7.95 17.26 -3.90
N ALA A 79 8.58 16.26 -4.51
CA ALA A 79 9.48 16.44 -5.67
C ALA A 79 8.76 16.34 -7.04
N GLU A 80 7.62 15.66 -7.12
CA GLU A 80 6.96 15.32 -8.40
C GLU A 80 5.82 16.30 -8.75
N GLU A 81 5.40 17.16 -7.81
CA GLU A 81 4.50 18.28 -8.09
C GLU A 81 5.07 19.18 -9.22
N GLN A 82 6.40 19.37 -9.22
CA GLN A 82 7.08 20.09 -10.30
C GLN A 82 7.06 19.34 -11.62
N ASP A 83 7.17 18.00 -11.62
CA ASP A 83 7.15 17.20 -12.86
C ASP A 83 5.73 17.03 -13.42
N ILE A 84 4.71 16.97 -12.57
CA ILE A 84 3.29 17.02 -12.96
C ILE A 84 2.94 18.40 -13.51
N ALA A 85 3.38 19.48 -12.85
CA ALA A 85 3.20 20.84 -13.35
C ALA A 85 3.91 21.06 -14.70
N ARG A 86 5.13 20.53 -14.88
CA ARG A 86 5.85 20.56 -16.16
C ARG A 86 5.10 19.82 -17.26
N ARG A 87 4.49 18.66 -16.98
CA ARG A 87 3.69 17.91 -17.96
C ARG A 87 2.37 18.59 -18.33
N MET A 88 1.80 19.40 -17.43
CA MET A 88 0.54 20.09 -17.68
C MET A 88 0.71 21.40 -18.48
N TRP A 89 1.89 22.04 -18.40
CA TRP A 89 2.21 23.29 -19.10
C TRP A 89 3.29 23.18 -20.18
N GLY A 90 3.73 21.96 -20.50
CA GLY A 90 4.68 21.65 -21.58
C GLY A 90 3.99 21.26 -22.87
#